data_AF-A0A964MA56-F1
#
_entry.id   AF-A0A964MA56-F1
#
_cell.length_a   1.000
_cell.length_b   1.000
_cell.length_c   1.000
_cell.angle_alpha   90.00
_cell.angle_beta   90.00
_cell.angle_gamma   90.00
#
_symmetry.space_group_name_H-M   'P 1'
#
loop_
_entity.id
_entity.type
_entity.pdbx_description
1 polymer ?
#
loop_
_entity_poly.entity_id
_entity_poly.type
_entity_poly.pdbx_seq_one_letter_code
_entity_poly.pdbx_strand_id
1 'polypeptide(L)'
;MDINKLFLEEQVYEEFYFNEEDVELYRKLKEILEPYIEMMNFRRFETNLNYSLILIYSIPQIYDLSRERLSKREMLVRINENFFIVISQGSRMEEAIQIGSHILSSFNREIFMLGQSLNKSKVSVISIEHTKEIDVKILSYKIVETLKEMLKDDRNTWVKMVKL
;
A
#
# COMPACT_ATOMS: atom_id res chain seq x y z
N MET A 1 16.15 12.78 -30.72
CA MET A 1 16.02 13.86 -29.71
C MET A 1 14.67 13.61 -29.05
N ASP A 2 14.68 12.98 -27.88
CA ASP A 2 13.52 12.33 -27.29
C ASP A 2 12.49 13.30 -26.69
N ILE A 3 11.22 12.96 -26.93
CA ILE A 3 10.02 13.69 -26.57
C ILE A 3 9.59 13.25 -25.16
N ASN A 4 10.29 13.71 -24.11
CA ASN A 4 9.88 13.46 -22.72
C ASN A 4 10.18 14.66 -21.80
N LYS A 5 9.76 15.87 -22.21
CA LYS A 5 9.64 17.01 -21.30
C LYS A 5 8.18 17.46 -21.26
N LEU A 6 7.40 16.84 -20.37
CA LEU A 6 6.15 17.46 -19.91
C LEU A 6 6.54 18.55 -18.90
N PHE A 7 6.38 19.80 -19.32
CA PHE A 7 6.50 20.99 -18.48
C PHE A 7 5.25 21.10 -17.61
N LEU A 8 5.44 21.18 -16.29
CA LEU A 8 4.46 21.69 -15.34
C LEU A 8 5.19 22.64 -14.37
N GLU A 9 4.57 23.80 -14.14
CA GLU A 9 5.13 24.98 -13.50
C GLU A 9 5.35 24.79 -11.98
N GLU A 10 6.45 25.38 -11.50
CA GLU A 10 6.79 25.80 -10.12
C GLU A 10 6.25 24.98 -8.92
N GLN A 11 6.80 23.79 -8.73
CA GLN A 11 7.09 23.24 -7.39
C GLN A 11 8.46 22.55 -7.46
N VAL A 12 9.27 22.62 -6.40
CA VAL A 12 10.59 21.98 -6.34
C VAL A 12 10.43 20.49 -6.63
N TYR A 13 10.75 20.07 -7.86
CA TYR A 13 10.79 18.65 -8.22
C TYR A 13 12.02 18.06 -7.56
N GLU A 14 11.84 17.29 -6.48
CA GLU A 14 12.79 16.22 -6.19
C GLU A 14 12.86 15.36 -7.47
N GLU A 15 14.03 15.31 -8.11
CA GLU A 15 14.22 14.45 -9.28
C GLU A 15 14.02 13.00 -8.86
N PHE A 16 12.96 12.38 -9.38
CA PHE A 16 12.60 11.00 -9.06
C PHE A 16 13.35 10.03 -9.97
N TYR A 17 14.32 9.31 -9.41
CA TYR A 17 15.08 8.30 -10.15
C TYR A 17 14.39 6.93 -10.06
N PHE A 18 13.54 6.64 -11.03
CA PHE A 18 12.89 5.34 -11.21
C PHE A 18 13.50 4.57 -12.39
N ASN A 19 13.61 3.26 -12.24
CA ASN A 19 13.83 2.37 -13.40
C ASN A 19 12.49 2.15 -14.13
N GLU A 20 12.51 1.50 -15.30
CA GLU A 20 11.29 1.28 -16.09
C GLU A 20 10.21 0.49 -15.32
N GLU A 21 10.61 -0.52 -14.54
CA GLU A 21 9.70 -1.35 -13.73
C GLU A 21 8.99 -0.51 -12.65
N ASP A 22 9.72 0.40 -11.99
CA ASP A 22 9.18 1.30 -10.98
C ASP A 22 8.16 2.28 -11.59
N VAL A 23 8.42 2.77 -12.81
CA VAL A 23 7.50 3.66 -13.53
C VAL A 23 6.22 2.93 -13.92
N GLU A 24 6.34 1.69 -14.39
CA GLU A 24 5.17 0.86 -14.71
C GLU A 24 4.32 0.59 -13.47
N LEU A 25 4.96 0.20 -12.36
CA LEU A 25 4.28 -0.01 -11.09
C LEU A 25 3.61 1.27 -10.58
N TYR A 26 4.28 2.42 -10.68
CA TYR A 26 3.72 3.73 -10.33
C TYR A 26 2.45 4.04 -11.13
N ARG A 27 2.50 3.89 -12.46
CA ARG A 27 1.34 4.15 -13.34
C ARG A 27 0.17 3.24 -12.98
N LYS A 28 0.45 1.95 -12.79
CA LYS A 28 -0.55 0.95 -12.41
C LYS A 28 -1.17 1.25 -11.04
N LEU A 29 -0.35 1.60 -10.06
CA LEU A 29 -0.81 2.00 -8.73
C LEU A 29 -1.72 3.22 -8.80
N LYS A 30 -1.30 4.25 -9.54
CA LYS A 30 -2.09 5.47 -9.72
C LYS A 30 -3.45 5.12 -10.29
N GLU A 31 -3.48 4.41 -11.43
CA GLU A 31 -4.72 4.02 -12.11
C GLU A 31 -5.66 3.22 -11.21
N ILE A 32 -5.13 2.23 -10.48
CA ILE A 32 -5.94 1.39 -9.58
C ILE A 32 -6.43 2.19 -8.38
N LEU A 33 -5.60 3.04 -7.77
CA LEU A 33 -5.92 3.73 -6.52
C LEU A 33 -6.80 4.96 -6.72
N GLU A 34 -6.74 5.63 -7.86
CA GLU A 34 -7.49 6.85 -8.18
C GLU A 34 -8.98 6.77 -7.80
N PRO A 35 -9.77 5.77 -8.23
CA PRO A 35 -11.18 5.69 -7.85
C PRO A 35 -11.41 5.48 -6.35
N TYR A 36 -10.52 4.75 -5.66
CA TYR A 36 -10.64 4.55 -4.22
C TYR A 36 -10.30 5.83 -3.45
N ILE A 37 -9.29 6.56 -3.92
CA ILE A 37 -8.83 7.82 -3.32
C ILE A 37 -9.85 8.93 -3.52
N GLU A 38 -10.46 9.05 -4.70
CA GLU A 38 -11.58 9.96 -4.93
C GLU A 38 -12.72 9.69 -3.94
N MET A 39 -13.11 8.42 -3.78
CA MET A 39 -14.15 8.03 -2.81
C MET A 39 -13.74 8.35 -1.36
N MET A 40 -12.48 8.13 -0.99
CA MET A 40 -11.97 8.45 0.35
C MET A 40 -11.92 9.96 0.60
N ASN A 41 -11.48 10.75 -0.38
CA ASN A 41 -11.46 12.22 -0.30
C ASN A 41 -12.86 12.79 -0.19
N PHE A 42 -13.84 12.21 -0.89
CA PHE A 42 -15.26 12.56 -0.75
C PHE A 42 -15.78 12.26 0.66
N ARG A 43 -15.59 11.02 1.14
CA ARG A 43 -16.02 10.63 2.51
C ARG A 43 -15.34 11.46 3.59
N ARG A 44 -14.07 11.85 3.39
CA ARG A 44 -13.34 12.76 4.27
C ARG A 44 -14.07 14.10 4.39
N PHE A 45 -14.47 14.70 3.27
CA PHE A 45 -15.20 15.98 3.28
C PHE A 45 -16.48 15.91 4.12
N GLU A 46 -17.17 14.76 4.10
CA GLU A 46 -18.41 14.58 4.85
C GLU A 46 -18.20 14.24 6.33
N THR A 47 -17.13 13.50 6.69
CA THR A 47 -17.06 12.81 8.00
C THR A 47 -15.71 12.88 8.73
N ASN A 48 -14.69 13.58 8.19
CA ASN A 48 -13.34 13.69 8.80
C ASN A 48 -12.70 12.35 9.20
N LEU A 49 -12.88 11.31 8.38
CA LEU A 49 -12.28 9.99 8.61
C LEU A 49 -10.78 9.96 8.26
N ASN A 50 -10.00 9.31 9.13
CA ASN A 50 -8.60 8.93 8.86
C ASN A 50 -8.52 7.67 8.01
N TYR A 51 -7.38 7.43 7.36
CA TYR A 51 -7.15 6.23 6.57
C TYR A 51 -5.77 5.65 6.80
N SER A 52 -5.69 4.33 6.83
CA SER A 52 -4.41 3.63 6.84
C SER A 52 -4.36 2.65 5.67
N LEU A 53 -3.21 2.60 5.01
CA LEU A 53 -2.90 1.66 3.96
C LEU A 53 -1.90 0.64 4.47
N ILE A 54 -2.24 -0.63 4.35
CA ILE A 54 -1.33 -1.72 4.70
C ILE A 54 -0.91 -2.34 3.38
N LEU A 55 0.38 -2.19 3.06
CA LEU A 55 1.00 -2.78 1.89
C LEU A 55 1.41 -4.21 2.22
N ILE A 56 1.00 -5.17 1.40
CA ILE A 56 1.27 -6.57 1.65
C ILE A 56 1.87 -7.16 0.37
N TYR A 57 3.10 -7.64 0.47
CA TYR A 57 3.77 -8.42 -0.56
C TYR A 57 3.89 -9.87 -0.09
N SER A 58 3.19 -10.79 -0.72
CA SER A 58 3.15 -12.20 -0.30
C SER A 58 2.83 -13.12 -1.49
N ILE A 59 2.72 -14.42 -1.24
CA ILE A 59 2.26 -15.39 -2.23
C ILE A 59 0.77 -15.16 -2.57
N PRO A 60 0.26 -15.60 -3.74
CA PRO A 60 -1.09 -15.22 -4.20
C PRO A 60 -2.25 -15.68 -3.31
N GLN A 61 -2.11 -16.86 -2.70
CA GLN A 61 -3.14 -17.50 -1.85
C GLN A 61 -3.50 -16.65 -0.62
N ILE A 62 -2.52 -15.85 -0.18
CA ILE A 62 -2.65 -14.98 0.98
C ILE A 62 -3.64 -13.83 0.72
N TYR A 63 -3.82 -13.41 -0.54
CA TYR A 63 -4.83 -12.43 -0.90
C TYR A 63 -6.25 -12.93 -0.56
N ASP A 64 -6.57 -14.16 -0.96
CA ASP A 64 -7.92 -14.72 -0.78
C ASP A 64 -8.23 -14.91 0.72
N LEU A 65 -7.25 -15.38 1.49
CA LEU A 65 -7.36 -15.50 2.94
C LEU A 65 -7.52 -14.15 3.64
N SER A 66 -6.81 -13.12 3.16
CA SER A 66 -6.97 -11.75 3.67
C SER A 66 -8.39 -11.26 3.42
N ARG A 67 -8.95 -11.52 2.23
CA ARG A 67 -10.30 -11.08 1.85
C ARG A 67 -11.39 -11.59 2.79
N GLU A 68 -11.27 -12.82 3.27
CA GLU A 68 -12.26 -13.45 4.16
C GLU A 68 -12.21 -12.93 5.60
N ARG A 69 -11.08 -12.34 6.01
CA ARG A 69 -10.84 -11.91 7.40
C ARG A 69 -11.00 -10.42 7.63
N LEU A 70 -11.02 -9.64 6.56
CA LEU A 70 -11.22 -8.20 6.63
C LEU A 70 -12.68 -7.88 6.97
N SER A 71 -12.87 -6.87 7.81
CA SER A 71 -14.20 -6.34 8.13
C SER A 71 -14.74 -5.51 6.97
N LYS A 72 -16.01 -5.09 7.07
CA LYS A 72 -16.65 -4.23 6.07
C LYS A 72 -16.03 -2.84 5.95
N ARG A 73 -15.19 -2.43 6.91
CA ARG A 73 -14.50 -1.12 6.90
C ARG A 73 -13.17 -1.16 6.16
N GLU A 74 -12.65 -2.36 5.91
CA GLU A 74 -11.42 -2.52 5.16
C GLU A 74 -11.71 -2.92 3.71
N MET A 75 -10.95 -2.34 2.79
CA MET A 75 -11.03 -2.67 1.37
C MET A 75 -9.72 -3.33 0.94
N LEU A 76 -9.82 -4.45 0.24
CA LEU A 76 -8.67 -5.18 -0.28
C LEU A 76 -8.49 -4.90 -1.77
N VAL A 77 -7.39 -4.24 -2.13
CA VAL A 77 -7.08 -3.83 -3.49
C VAL A 77 -5.89 -4.65 -4.01
N ARG A 78 -6.10 -5.46 -5.04
CA ARG A 78 -5.01 -6.22 -5.68
C ARG A 78 -4.28 -5.34 -6.68
N ILE A 79 -2.96 -5.22 -6.54
CA ILE A 79 -2.11 -4.45 -7.48
C ILE A 79 -1.47 -5.39 -8.51
N ASN A 80 -0.93 -6.51 -8.06
CA ASN A 80 -0.48 -7.60 -8.90
C ASN A 80 -0.64 -8.94 -8.17
N GLU A 81 -0.08 -10.01 -8.74
CA GLU A 81 -0.20 -11.37 -8.19
C GLU A 81 0.30 -11.48 -6.74
N ASN A 82 1.38 -10.77 -6.40
CA ASN A 82 2.03 -10.88 -5.09
C ASN A 82 1.87 -9.62 -4.23
N PHE A 83 1.32 -8.52 -4.77
CA PHE A 83 1.21 -7.24 -4.09
C PHE A 83 -0.23 -6.78 -4.03
N PHE A 84 -0.69 -6.48 -2.82
CA PHE A 84 -1.99 -5.92 -2.56
C PHE A 84 -1.97 -4.94 -1.40
N ILE A 85 -3.01 -4.12 -1.33
CA ILE A 85 -3.15 -3.03 -0.38
C ILE A 85 -4.46 -3.25 0.39
N VAL A 86 -4.39 -3.17 1.72
CA VAL A 86 -5.58 -3.04 2.56
C VAL A 86 -5.77 -1.58 2.91
N ILE A 87 -6.94 -1.04 2.56
CA ILE A 87 -7.36 0.31 2.89
C ILE A 87 -8.29 0.22 4.08
N SER A 88 -7.88 0.72 5.23
CA SER A 88 -8.68 0.72 6.45
C SER A 88 -9.23 2.12 6.73
N GLN A 89 -10.55 2.25 6.75
CA GLN A 89 -11.25 3.53 6.97
C GLN A 89 -11.52 3.78 8.44
N GLY A 90 -11.27 5.01 8.89
CA GLY A 90 -11.45 5.44 10.27
C GLY A 90 -10.42 4.87 11.24
N SER A 91 -9.40 4.17 10.74
CA SER A 91 -8.36 3.60 11.58
C SER A 91 -7.21 4.57 11.83
N ARG A 92 -6.67 4.51 13.05
CA ARG A 92 -5.37 5.11 13.35
C ARG A 92 -4.24 4.16 12.98
N MET A 93 -3.01 4.68 12.99
CA MET A 93 -1.81 3.91 12.66
C MET A 93 -1.68 2.66 13.53
N GLU A 94 -1.97 2.74 14.83
CA GLU A 94 -1.86 1.61 15.77
C GLU A 94 -2.85 0.48 15.44
N GLU A 95 -4.08 0.83 15.07
CA GLU A 95 -5.10 -0.13 14.64
C GLU A 95 -4.71 -0.80 13.32
N ALA A 96 -4.13 -0.04 12.39
CA ALA A 96 -3.63 -0.58 11.13
C ALA A 96 -2.47 -1.58 11.35
N ILE A 97 -1.61 -1.35 12.34
CA ILE A 97 -0.58 -2.31 12.75
C ILE A 97 -1.20 -3.58 13.30
N GLN A 98 -2.25 -3.48 14.11
CA GLN A 98 -2.97 -4.66 14.61
C GLN A 98 -3.58 -5.45 13.46
N ILE A 99 -4.24 -4.78 12.51
CA ILE A 99 -4.79 -5.41 11.30
C ILE A 99 -3.66 -6.12 10.53
N GLY A 100 -2.55 -5.42 10.26
CA GLY A 100 -1.38 -6.01 9.58
C GLY A 100 -0.79 -7.21 10.34
N SER A 101 -0.75 -7.14 11.66
CA SER A 101 -0.27 -8.23 12.53
C SER A 101 -1.22 -9.43 12.53
N HIS A 102 -2.53 -9.19 12.56
CA HIS A 102 -3.55 -10.24 12.45
C HIS A 102 -3.47 -10.95 11.10
N ILE A 103 -3.32 -10.18 10.03
CA ILE A 103 -3.09 -10.66 8.67
C ILE A 103 -1.83 -11.53 8.63
N LEU A 104 -0.68 -11.03 9.11
CA LEU A 104 0.58 -11.80 9.21
C LEU A 104 0.45 -13.09 10.02
N SER A 105 -0.21 -13.05 11.17
CA SER A 105 -0.42 -14.23 12.00
C SER A 105 -1.22 -15.32 11.27
N SER A 106 -2.18 -14.88 10.45
CA SER A 106 -2.99 -15.76 9.60
C SER A 106 -2.13 -16.38 8.50
N PHE A 107 -1.21 -15.60 7.92
CA PHE A 107 -0.29 -16.08 6.88
C PHE A 107 0.64 -17.16 7.43
N ASN A 108 1.25 -16.90 8.59
CA ASN A 108 2.18 -17.82 9.21
C ASN A 108 1.52 -19.16 9.53
N ARG A 109 0.26 -19.13 10.00
CA ARG A 109 -0.51 -20.35 10.25
C ARG A 109 -0.79 -21.12 8.96
N GLU A 110 -1.22 -20.43 7.91
CA GLU A 110 -1.56 -21.10 6.65
C GLU A 110 -0.34 -21.66 5.94
N ILE A 111 0.74 -20.87 5.83
CA ILE A 111 1.99 -21.30 5.22
C ILE A 111 2.55 -22.54 5.93
N PHE A 112 2.45 -22.58 7.27
CA PHE A 112 2.80 -23.75 8.06
C PHE A 112 1.91 -24.96 7.73
N MET A 113 0.59 -24.77 7.63
CA MET A 113 -0.35 -25.84 7.26
C MET A 113 -0.14 -26.37 5.84
N LEU A 114 0.30 -25.52 4.91
CA LEU A 114 0.60 -25.89 3.52
C LEU A 114 1.97 -26.54 3.35
N GLY A 115 2.79 -26.67 4.41
CA GLY A 115 4.13 -27.24 4.34
C GLY A 115 5.09 -26.45 3.45
N GLN A 116 4.78 -25.18 3.17
CA GLN A 116 5.62 -24.31 2.34
C GLN A 116 6.65 -23.57 3.20
N SER A 117 7.84 -23.32 2.64
CA SER A 117 8.82 -22.46 3.30
C SER A 117 8.28 -21.04 3.39
N LEU A 118 8.38 -20.41 4.56
CA LEU A 118 8.03 -19.02 4.91
C LEU A 118 8.71 -17.91 4.10
N ASN A 119 9.38 -18.28 3.00
CA ASN A 119 10.14 -17.38 2.19
C ASN A 119 9.20 -16.47 1.40
N LYS A 120 9.23 -15.19 1.77
CA LYS A 120 8.77 -13.99 1.02
C LYS A 120 7.36 -13.46 1.31
N SER A 121 6.94 -13.41 2.58
CA SER A 121 5.87 -12.47 2.98
C SER A 121 6.48 -11.23 3.63
N LYS A 122 6.18 -10.05 3.11
CA LYS A 122 6.61 -8.75 3.65
C LYS A 122 5.40 -7.85 3.78
N VAL A 123 5.30 -7.13 4.89
CA VAL A 123 4.18 -6.22 5.18
C VAL A 123 4.74 -4.85 5.54
N SER A 124 4.04 -3.80 5.15
CA SER A 124 4.35 -2.43 5.53
C SER A 124 3.07 -1.68 5.83
N VAL A 125 3.13 -0.68 6.72
CA VAL A 125 1.99 0.13 7.08
C VAL A 125 2.28 1.59 6.74
N ILE A 126 1.58 2.12 5.76
CA ILE A 126 1.56 3.55 5.46
C ILE A 126 0.28 4.10 6.07
N SER A 127 0.39 4.93 7.11
CA SER A 127 -0.79 5.58 7.69
C SER A 127 -0.89 7.00 7.16
N ILE A 128 -2.07 7.35 6.65
CA ILE A 128 -2.37 8.69 6.17
C ILE A 128 -3.34 9.30 7.18
N GLU A 129 -2.77 9.86 8.22
CA GLU A 129 -3.56 10.61 9.20
C GLU A 129 -3.77 12.03 8.66
N HIS A 130 -5.02 12.43 8.48
CA HIS A 130 -5.28 13.55 7.60
C HIS A 130 -5.51 14.89 8.29
N THR A 131 -4.99 15.94 7.65
CA THR A 131 -5.33 17.36 7.83
C THR A 131 -5.63 18.07 6.48
N LYS A 132 -5.45 17.40 5.33
CA LYS A 132 -5.64 17.92 3.94
C LYS A 132 -6.31 16.86 3.06
N GLU A 133 -6.24 16.95 1.72
CA GLU A 133 -6.75 15.97 0.75
C GLU A 133 -5.63 15.00 0.31
N ILE A 134 -5.94 13.74 -0.02
CA ILE A 134 -4.94 12.77 -0.46
C ILE A 134 -4.68 12.99 -1.95
N ASP A 135 -3.45 13.36 -2.31
CA ASP A 135 -3.00 13.34 -3.70
C ASP A 135 -2.58 11.92 -4.10
N VAL A 136 -3.32 11.32 -5.03
CA VAL A 136 -3.05 9.97 -5.54
C VAL A 136 -1.65 9.84 -6.15
N LYS A 137 -1.10 10.90 -6.76
CA LYS A 137 0.25 10.88 -7.35
C LYS A 137 1.31 10.77 -6.27
N ILE A 138 1.22 11.61 -5.23
CA ILE A 138 2.15 11.59 -4.09
C ILE A 138 2.04 10.26 -3.36
N LEU A 139 0.83 9.77 -3.15
CA LEU A 139 0.60 8.50 -2.49
C LEU A 139 1.21 7.33 -3.28
N SER A 140 0.91 7.25 -4.57
CA SER A 140 1.43 6.18 -5.44
C SER A 140 2.95 6.17 -5.46
N TYR A 141 3.56 7.37 -5.50
CA TYR A 141 5.01 7.53 -5.37
C TYR A 141 5.53 6.93 -4.05
N LYS A 142 4.93 7.32 -2.91
CA LYS A 142 5.36 6.86 -1.59
C LYS A 142 5.21 5.34 -1.43
N ILE A 143 4.17 4.76 -2.03
CA ILE A 143 3.96 3.31 -2.04
C ILE A 143 5.11 2.62 -2.79
N VAL A 144 5.50 3.11 -3.97
CA VAL A 144 6.63 2.55 -4.74
C VAL A 144 7.93 2.64 -3.95
N GLU A 145 8.26 3.80 -3.36
CA GLU A 145 9.45 3.94 -2.51
C GLU A 145 9.45 2.93 -1.35
N THR A 146 8.32 2.83 -0.65
CA THR A 146 8.16 1.93 0.50
C THR A 146 8.31 0.48 0.07
N LEU A 147 7.75 0.11 -1.09
CA LEU A 147 7.88 -1.24 -1.64
C LEU A 147 9.34 -1.56 -2.00
N LYS A 148 10.08 -0.62 -2.62
CA LYS A 148 11.49 -0.80 -2.96
C LYS A 148 12.35 -1.05 -1.72
N GLU A 149 12.15 -0.24 -0.68
CA GLU A 149 12.84 -0.45 0.60
C GLU A 149 12.51 -1.81 1.21
N MET A 150 11.22 -2.15 1.26
CA MET A 150 10.75 -3.42 1.79
C MET A 150 11.37 -4.60 1.04
N LEU A 151 11.42 -4.54 -0.30
CA LEU A 151 11.95 -5.61 -1.12
C LEU A 151 13.47 -5.80 -0.98
N LYS A 152 14.22 -4.73 -0.71
CA LYS A 152 15.67 -4.77 -0.43
C LYS A 152 16.02 -5.33 0.96
N ASP A 153 15.06 -5.38 1.88
CA ASP A 153 15.30 -5.85 3.25
C ASP A 153 15.24 -7.40 3.32
N ASP A 154 16.29 -8.04 3.81
CA ASP A 154 16.36 -9.51 3.88
C ASP A 154 15.51 -10.12 5.01
N ARG A 155 14.86 -9.31 5.85
CA ARG A 155 14.02 -9.80 6.94
C ARG A 155 12.69 -10.36 6.42
N ASN A 156 12.31 -11.53 6.94
CA ASN A 156 11.02 -12.19 6.68
C ASN A 156 9.83 -11.52 7.39
N THR A 157 10.08 -10.57 8.28
CA THR A 157 9.03 -9.77 8.91
C THR A 157 9.52 -8.33 9.01
N TRP A 158 8.74 -7.45 8.42
CA TRP A 158 9.04 -6.03 8.31
C TRP A 158 7.79 -5.28 8.77
N VAL A 159 7.96 -4.22 9.54
CA VAL A 159 6.90 -3.27 9.88
C VAL A 159 7.55 -1.91 9.84
N LYS A 160 7.21 -1.11 8.84
CA LYS A 160 7.57 0.30 8.76
C LYS A 160 6.30 1.12 8.92
N MET A 161 6.40 2.19 9.70
CA MET A 161 5.34 3.18 9.86
C MET A 161 5.76 4.45 9.11
N VAL A 162 4.92 4.91 8.20
CA VAL A 162 5.11 6.18 7.50
C VAL A 162 3.87 7.03 7.71
N LYS A 163 4.07 8.29 8.12
CA LYS A 163 3.02 9.32 8.17
C LYS A 163 3.27 10.32 7.04
N LEU A 164 2.21 10.63 6.29
CA LEU A 164 2.21 11.65 5.23
C LEU A 164 1.59 12.95 5.73
#